data_AF-A0A3E0VDT0-F1
#
_entry.id   AF-A0A3E0VDT0-F1
#
_cell.length_a   1.000
_cell.length_b   1.000
_cell.length_c   1.000
_cell.angle_alpha   90.00
_cell.angle_beta   90.00
_cell.angle_gamma   90.00
#
_symmetry.space_group_name_H-M   'P 1'
#
loop_
_entity.id
_entity.type
_entity.pdbx_description
1 polymer ?
#
loop_
_entity_poly.entity_id
_entity_poly.type
_entity_poly.pdbx_seq_one_letter_code
_entity_poly.pdbx_strand_id
1 'polypeptide(L)'
;MKTAFIGDIHGCIIELRSVIRQALLTTDHIVFLGDYVDRGMDSRLVIEELVQLQARFPARTTFLQGNHDLAFLKALDGDGEIDDFLKMGGAKTIRSYLTPPFSNSIKRFRADVPESHRSFLRSLKPAYFERGLVAVHDARLAPDSGAFVVSGHITQAELIPKISETSALIDTGCGTVAGGRLTCFVWPTQEWWQSDAWL
;
A
#
# COMPACT_ATOMS: atom_id res chain seq x y z
N MET A 1 12.67 15.56 -10.89
CA MET A 1 11.82 15.39 -9.70
C MET A 1 12.37 14.19 -8.94
N LYS A 2 12.52 14.30 -7.62
CA LYS A 2 12.82 13.14 -6.76
C LYS A 2 11.50 12.50 -6.35
N THR A 3 11.30 11.24 -6.69
CA THR A 3 10.06 10.51 -6.41
C THR A 3 10.36 9.37 -5.44
N ALA A 4 9.71 9.37 -4.28
CA ALA A 4 9.72 8.24 -3.35
C ALA A 4 8.65 7.21 -3.74
N PHE A 5 8.97 5.93 -3.61
CA PHE A 5 8.08 4.81 -3.80
C PHE A 5 8.04 3.99 -2.52
N ILE A 6 6.86 3.80 -1.96
CA ILE A 6 6.63 3.05 -0.72
C ILE A 6 5.94 1.73 -1.08
N GLY A 7 6.54 0.62 -0.63
CA GLY A 7 6.04 -0.73 -0.87
C GLY A 7 4.77 -1.08 -0.09
N ASP A 8 4.45 -2.38 -0.08
CA ASP A 8 3.24 -2.97 0.50
C ASP A 8 3.21 -2.74 2.03
N ILE A 9 2.10 -2.17 2.53
CA ILE A 9 2.00 -1.68 3.91
C ILE A 9 1.29 -2.68 4.81
N HIS A 10 0.26 -3.36 4.31
CA HIS A 10 -0.46 -4.41 5.04
C HIS A 10 -0.80 -4.04 6.49
N GLY A 11 -1.46 -2.90 6.71
CA GLY A 11 -1.92 -2.50 8.05
C GLY A 11 -0.82 -2.12 9.05
N CYS A 12 0.43 -1.92 8.63
CA CYS A 12 1.56 -1.51 9.48
C CYS A 12 1.67 0.02 9.62
N ILE A 13 0.86 0.59 10.52
CA ILE A 13 0.77 2.05 10.71
C ILE A 13 2.03 2.71 11.27
N ILE A 14 2.79 2.02 12.12
CA ILE A 14 4.00 2.58 12.76
C ILE A 14 5.09 2.76 11.70
N GLU A 15 5.27 1.72 10.89
CA GLU A 15 6.21 1.63 9.79
C GLU A 15 5.88 2.67 8.72
N LEU A 16 4.59 2.77 8.34
CA LEU A 16 4.09 3.78 7.42
C LEU A 16 4.46 5.20 7.85
N ARG A 17 4.15 5.55 9.09
CA ARG A 17 4.47 6.87 9.63
C ARG A 17 5.96 7.14 9.65
N SER A 18 6.77 6.11 9.87
CA SER A 18 8.24 6.24 9.84
C SER A 18 8.74 6.60 8.44
N VAL A 19 8.33 5.86 7.41
CA VAL A 19 8.80 6.10 6.04
C VAL A 19 8.26 7.41 5.46
N ILE A 20 7.01 7.79 5.73
CA ILE A 20 6.40 9.03 5.25
C ILE A 20 7.15 10.26 5.78
N ARG A 21 7.54 10.26 7.07
CA ARG A 21 8.26 11.39 7.68
C ARG A 21 9.53 11.72 6.91
N GLN A 22 10.31 10.70 6.55
CA GLN A 22 11.54 10.89 5.80
C GLN A 22 11.25 11.26 4.33
N ALA A 23 10.34 10.55 3.67
CA ALA A 23 10.00 10.80 2.26
C ALA A 23 9.52 12.24 2.02
N LEU A 24 8.66 12.78 2.90
CA LEU A 24 8.14 14.15 2.78
C LEU A 24 9.23 15.22 2.85
N LEU A 25 10.34 14.94 3.56
CA LEU A 25 11.47 15.86 3.73
C LEU A 25 12.49 15.75 2.59
N THR A 26 12.62 14.58 1.97
CA THR A 26 13.72 14.29 1.04
C THR A 26 13.30 14.20 -0.43
N THR A 27 11.98 14.19 -0.71
CA THR A 27 11.45 13.99 -2.07
C THR A 27 10.34 14.98 -2.43
N ASP A 28 10.15 15.18 -3.73
CA ASP A 28 9.14 16.08 -4.28
C ASP A 28 7.76 15.42 -4.33
N HIS A 29 7.71 14.12 -4.63
CA HIS A 29 6.50 13.33 -4.83
C HIS A 29 6.62 11.95 -4.16
N ILE A 30 5.51 11.40 -3.67
CA ILE A 30 5.44 10.08 -3.04
C ILE A 30 4.40 9.22 -3.77
N VAL A 31 4.81 8.02 -4.17
CA VAL A 31 3.95 7.00 -4.79
C VAL A 31 3.85 5.81 -3.84
N PHE A 32 2.62 5.43 -3.48
CA PHE A 32 2.35 4.23 -2.70
C PHE A 32 1.97 3.10 -3.66
N LEU A 33 2.61 1.94 -3.54
CA LEU A 33 2.51 0.86 -4.53
C LEU A 33 1.29 -0.05 -4.37
N GLY A 34 0.44 0.18 -3.37
CA GLY A 34 -0.74 -0.63 -3.09
C GLY A 34 -0.57 -1.53 -1.87
N ASP A 35 -1.54 -2.42 -1.67
CA ASP A 35 -1.64 -3.38 -0.56
C ASP A 35 -1.52 -2.69 0.80
N TYR A 36 -2.47 -1.78 1.03
CA TYR A 36 -2.56 -0.98 2.26
C TYR A 36 -3.15 -1.78 3.42
N VAL A 37 -4.01 -2.74 3.08
CA VAL A 37 -4.84 -3.49 4.03
C VAL A 37 -4.37 -4.94 4.17
N ASP A 38 -5.00 -5.64 5.10
CA ASP A 38 -4.79 -7.04 5.44
C ASP A 38 -3.48 -7.32 6.16
N ARG A 39 -3.38 -8.53 6.75
CA ARG A 39 -2.23 -9.09 7.46
C ARG A 39 -1.76 -8.34 8.72
N GLY A 40 -1.57 -7.02 8.70
CA GLY A 40 -1.36 -6.20 9.90
C GLY A 40 -2.66 -5.86 10.63
N MET A 41 -2.54 -5.34 11.85
CA MET A 41 -3.69 -5.12 12.74
C MET A 41 -4.42 -3.79 12.50
N ASP A 42 -3.76 -2.82 11.89
CA ASP A 42 -4.20 -1.41 11.91
C ASP A 42 -4.59 -0.87 10.52
N SER A 43 -5.17 -1.72 9.68
CA SER A 43 -5.60 -1.35 8.31
C SER A 43 -6.50 -0.11 8.28
N ARG A 44 -7.42 0.05 9.23
CA ARG A 44 -8.21 1.29 9.38
C ARG A 44 -7.34 2.53 9.55
N LEU A 45 -6.33 2.47 10.41
CA LEU A 45 -5.46 3.62 10.68
C LEU A 45 -4.55 3.92 9.49
N VAL A 46 -4.09 2.89 8.77
CA VAL A 46 -3.36 3.07 7.50
C VAL A 46 -4.20 3.85 6.50
N ILE A 47 -5.43 3.41 6.22
CA ILE A 47 -6.30 4.10 5.26
C ILE A 47 -6.61 5.53 5.72
N GLU A 48 -6.90 5.73 7.00
CA GLU A 48 -7.14 7.07 7.56
C GLU A 48 -5.92 7.99 7.35
N GLU A 49 -4.71 7.51 7.64
CA GLU A 49 -3.46 8.27 7.43
C GLU A 49 -3.26 8.63 5.95
N LEU A 50 -3.50 7.69 5.03
CA LEU A 50 -3.36 7.92 3.58
C LEU A 50 -4.41 8.91 3.05
N VAL A 51 -5.66 8.84 3.54
CA VAL A 51 -6.72 9.82 3.24
C VAL A 51 -6.30 11.23 3.67
N GLN A 52 -5.80 11.37 4.91
CA GLN A 52 -5.34 12.66 5.42
C GLN A 52 -4.13 13.18 4.65
N LEU A 53 -3.19 12.29 4.29
CA LEU A 53 -2.03 12.64 3.48
C LEU A 53 -2.42 13.12 2.08
N GLN A 54 -3.36 12.43 1.43
CA GLN A 54 -3.90 12.82 0.12
C GLN A 54 -4.56 14.21 0.20
N ALA A 55 -5.36 14.46 1.23
CA ALA A 55 -6.02 15.75 1.42
C ALA A 55 -5.01 16.88 1.67
N ARG A 56 -3.94 16.61 2.42
CA ARG A 56 -2.91 17.61 2.76
C ARG A 56 -1.94 17.88 1.60
N PHE A 57 -1.64 16.87 0.79
CA PHE A 57 -0.65 16.95 -0.28
C PHE A 57 -1.15 16.33 -1.61
N PRO A 58 -2.28 16.80 -2.17
CA PRO A 58 -2.93 16.16 -3.32
C PRO A 58 -2.08 16.18 -4.59
N ALA A 59 -1.21 17.18 -4.74
CA ALA A 59 -0.30 17.31 -5.89
C ALA A 59 1.05 16.58 -5.71
N ARG A 60 1.32 16.02 -4.52
CA ARG A 60 2.60 15.34 -4.18
C ARG A 60 2.42 13.86 -3.84
N THR A 61 1.21 13.32 -3.96
CA THR A 61 0.92 11.93 -3.58
C THR A 61 0.15 11.21 -4.68
N THR A 62 0.58 9.98 -4.97
CA THR A 62 -0.14 9.03 -5.84
C THR A 62 -0.31 7.72 -5.10
N PHE A 63 -1.49 7.12 -5.18
CA PHE A 63 -1.82 5.87 -4.51
C PHE A 63 -2.23 4.84 -5.55
N LEU A 64 -1.45 3.76 -5.67
CA LEU A 64 -1.75 2.68 -6.59
C LEU A 64 -2.70 1.66 -5.97
N GLN A 65 -3.33 0.83 -6.79
CA GLN A 65 -4.22 -0.22 -6.34
C GLN A 65 -3.46 -1.55 -6.25
N GLY A 66 -3.38 -2.11 -5.04
CA GLY A 66 -2.96 -3.49 -4.83
C GLY A 66 -4.11 -4.48 -4.97
N ASN A 67 -3.79 -5.78 -5.05
CA ASN A 67 -4.82 -6.80 -5.15
C ASN A 67 -5.61 -6.97 -3.84
N HIS A 68 -4.99 -6.72 -2.68
CA HIS A 68 -5.70 -6.70 -1.40
C HIS A 68 -6.66 -5.51 -1.29
N ASP A 69 -6.25 -4.34 -1.78
CA ASP A 69 -7.11 -3.14 -1.79
C ASP A 69 -8.34 -3.34 -2.69
N LEU A 70 -8.16 -3.97 -3.85
CA LEU A 70 -9.25 -4.31 -4.76
C LEU A 70 -10.21 -5.33 -4.12
N ALA A 71 -9.68 -6.37 -3.47
CA ALA A 71 -10.49 -7.36 -2.77
C ALA A 71 -11.32 -6.72 -1.64
N PHE A 72 -10.70 -5.81 -0.87
CA PHE A 72 -11.39 -5.07 0.17
C PHE A 72 -12.51 -4.19 -0.39
N LEU A 73 -12.25 -3.44 -1.47
CA LEU A 73 -13.27 -2.61 -2.12
C LEU A 73 -14.46 -3.45 -2.62
N LYS A 74 -14.19 -4.58 -3.28
CA LYS A 74 -15.25 -5.51 -3.74
C LYS A 74 -16.07 -6.07 -2.58
N ALA A 75 -15.43 -6.44 -1.47
CA ALA A 75 -16.12 -6.91 -0.27
C ALA A 75 -17.03 -5.82 0.33
N LEU A 76 -16.63 -4.55 0.22
CA LEU A 76 -17.39 -3.39 0.70
C LEU A 76 -18.60 -3.03 -0.16
N ASP A 77 -18.46 -3.14 -1.48
CA ASP A 77 -19.51 -2.78 -2.44
C ASP A 77 -20.50 -3.94 -2.66
N GLY A 78 -20.15 -5.16 -2.24
CA GLY A 78 -20.99 -6.34 -2.40
C GLY A 78 -20.85 -7.03 -3.76
N ASP A 79 -19.91 -6.55 -4.58
CA ASP A 79 -19.57 -7.09 -5.90
C ASP A 79 -18.59 -8.28 -5.82
N GLY A 80 -18.13 -8.64 -4.63
CA GLY A 80 -17.26 -9.80 -4.39
C GLY A 80 -17.63 -10.57 -3.13
N GLU A 81 -17.29 -11.85 -3.13
CA GLU A 81 -17.48 -12.74 -1.99
C GLU A 81 -16.56 -12.32 -0.83
N ILE A 82 -17.14 -12.12 0.35
CA ILE A 82 -16.34 -11.78 1.54
C ILE A 82 -15.34 -12.89 1.88
N ASP A 83 -15.66 -14.13 1.51
CA ASP A 83 -14.82 -15.29 1.73
C ASP A 83 -13.48 -15.18 1.01
N ASP A 84 -13.44 -14.58 -0.19
CA ASP A 84 -12.20 -14.38 -0.92
C ASP A 84 -11.31 -13.33 -0.24
N PHE A 85 -11.91 -12.26 0.26
CA PHE A 85 -11.20 -11.28 1.09
C PHE A 85 -10.68 -11.89 2.39
N LEU A 86 -11.47 -12.76 3.04
CA LEU A 86 -11.05 -13.47 4.25
C LEU A 86 -9.87 -14.42 4.00
N LYS A 87 -9.87 -15.16 2.88
CA LYS A 87 -8.76 -16.04 2.48
C LYS A 87 -7.44 -15.28 2.27
N MET A 88 -7.52 -13.99 1.90
CA MET A 88 -6.37 -13.10 1.75
C MET A 88 -5.88 -12.49 3.08
N GLY A 89 -6.52 -12.80 4.22
CA GLY A 89 -6.16 -12.25 5.52
C GLY A 89 -7.00 -11.03 5.93
N GLY A 90 -8.10 -10.75 5.21
CA GLY A 90 -9.00 -9.63 5.46
C GLY A 90 -9.71 -9.62 6.82
N ALA A 91 -9.65 -10.71 7.58
CA ALA A 91 -10.21 -10.78 8.93
C ALA A 91 -9.65 -9.68 9.85
N LYS A 92 -8.35 -9.37 9.76
CA LYS A 92 -7.73 -8.30 10.55
C LYS A 92 -8.20 -6.92 10.10
N THR A 93 -8.36 -6.72 8.79
CA THR A 93 -8.94 -5.50 8.23
C THR A 93 -10.36 -5.29 8.75
N ILE A 94 -11.24 -6.29 8.63
CA ILE A 94 -12.61 -6.22 9.15
C ILE A 94 -12.60 -5.83 10.62
N ARG A 95 -11.81 -6.53 11.44
CA ARG A 95 -11.69 -6.27 12.88
C ARG A 95 -11.25 -4.83 13.17
N SER A 96 -10.33 -4.26 12.38
CA SER A 96 -9.86 -2.88 12.57
C SER A 96 -10.94 -1.82 12.32
N TYR A 97 -12.02 -2.16 11.60
CA TYR A 97 -13.15 -1.27 11.33
C TYR A 97 -14.34 -1.46 12.26
N LEU A 98 -14.50 -2.64 12.87
CA LEU A 98 -15.65 -2.92 13.72
C LEU A 98 -15.68 -2.00 14.95
N THR A 99 -16.80 -1.32 15.13
CA THR A 99 -17.05 -0.48 16.31
C THR A 99 -17.97 -1.19 17.31
N PRO A 100 -17.81 -0.95 18.62
CA PRO A 100 -18.78 -1.43 19.60
C PRO A 100 -20.19 -0.87 19.34
N PRO A 101 -21.25 -1.67 19.58
CA PRO A 101 -21.23 -3.08 19.97
C PRO A 101 -20.80 -3.98 18.82
N PHE A 102 -19.84 -4.87 19.08
CA PHE A 102 -19.31 -5.77 18.05
C PHE A 102 -20.43 -6.70 17.55
N SER A 103 -20.83 -6.48 16.30
CA SER A 103 -21.73 -7.40 15.60
C SER A 103 -20.93 -8.14 14.52
N ASN A 104 -21.12 -9.45 14.42
CA ASN A 104 -20.50 -10.26 13.37
C ASN A 104 -21.25 -10.14 12.02
N SER A 105 -21.97 -9.03 11.81
CA SER A 105 -22.72 -8.80 10.58
C SER A 105 -21.87 -8.09 9.55
N ILE A 106 -21.71 -8.72 8.38
CA ILE A 106 -21.11 -8.10 7.18
C ILE A 106 -21.76 -6.76 6.86
N LYS A 107 -23.09 -6.65 7.07
CA LYS A 107 -23.84 -5.41 6.88
C LYS A 107 -23.34 -4.29 7.81
N ARG A 108 -23.02 -4.62 9.07
CA ARG A 108 -22.48 -3.65 10.03
C ARG A 108 -21.06 -3.26 9.66
N PHE A 109 -20.20 -4.23 9.34
CA PHE A 109 -18.85 -3.94 8.87
C PHE A 109 -18.85 -2.96 7.69
N ARG A 110 -19.70 -3.21 6.68
CA ARG A 110 -19.86 -2.28 5.55
C ARG A 110 -20.29 -0.89 6.02
N ALA A 111 -21.25 -0.79 6.93
CA ALA A 111 -21.70 0.50 7.46
C ALA A 111 -20.65 1.24 8.31
N ASP A 112 -19.73 0.51 8.96
CA ASP A 112 -18.70 1.08 9.83
C ASP A 112 -17.49 1.63 9.04
N VAL A 113 -17.34 1.29 7.76
CA VAL A 113 -16.28 1.87 6.91
C VAL A 113 -16.69 3.28 6.44
N PRO A 114 -15.92 4.33 6.78
CA PRO A 114 -16.23 5.71 6.40
C PRO A 114 -16.29 5.92 4.88
N GLU A 115 -17.15 6.82 4.43
CA GLU A 115 -17.26 7.15 2.99
C GLU A 115 -15.98 7.76 2.42
N SER A 116 -15.19 8.47 3.24
CA SER A 116 -13.87 8.97 2.86
C SER A 116 -12.91 7.83 2.51
N HIS A 117 -12.96 6.71 3.23
CA HIS A 117 -12.13 5.53 2.98
C HIS A 117 -12.57 4.81 1.71
N ARG A 118 -13.90 4.69 1.50
CA ARG A 118 -14.48 4.13 0.26
C ARG A 118 -14.08 4.95 -0.95
N SER A 119 -14.23 6.27 -0.86
CA SER A 119 -13.85 7.21 -1.91
C SER A 119 -12.35 7.13 -2.22
N PHE A 120 -11.50 7.03 -1.19
CA PHE A 120 -10.07 6.82 -1.36
C PHE A 120 -9.76 5.52 -2.12
N LEU A 121 -10.33 4.39 -1.71
CA LEU A 121 -10.14 3.09 -2.37
C LEU A 121 -10.59 3.10 -3.84
N ARG A 122 -11.69 3.79 -4.15
CA ARG A 122 -12.16 3.98 -5.54
C ARG A 122 -11.28 4.93 -6.36
N SER A 123 -10.49 5.78 -5.71
CA SER A 123 -9.61 6.75 -6.38
C SER A 123 -8.25 6.18 -6.79
N LEU A 124 -7.90 5.00 -6.28
CA LEU A 124 -6.61 4.34 -6.51
C LEU A 124 -6.33 4.14 -8.00
N LYS A 125 -5.06 4.29 -8.38
CA LYS A 125 -4.61 4.22 -9.77
C LYS A 125 -4.04 2.84 -10.09
N PRO A 126 -4.20 2.32 -11.31
CA PRO A 126 -3.59 1.05 -11.69
C PRO A 126 -2.06 1.15 -11.88
N ALA A 127 -1.56 2.34 -12.21
CA ALA A 127 -0.16 2.60 -12.49
C ALA A 127 0.18 4.08 -12.29
N TYR A 128 1.47 4.38 -12.16
CA TYR A 128 2.04 5.72 -12.21
C TYR A 128 3.13 5.77 -13.28
N PHE A 129 3.18 6.88 -14.01
CA PHE A 129 4.14 7.08 -15.10
C PHE A 129 4.89 8.38 -14.89
N GLU A 130 6.20 8.31 -15.05
CA GLU A 130 7.04 9.49 -15.24
C GLU A 130 8.08 9.20 -16.33
N ARG A 131 8.89 10.21 -16.69
CA ARG A 131 9.82 10.06 -17.80
C ARG A 131 10.84 8.94 -17.52
N GLY A 132 10.74 7.86 -18.29
CA GLY A 132 11.65 6.72 -18.20
C GLY A 132 11.37 5.77 -17.04
N LEU A 133 10.25 5.92 -16.33
CA LEU A 133 9.86 5.05 -15.23
C LEU A 133 8.35 4.76 -15.24
N VAL A 134 8.02 3.51 -14.93
CA VAL A 134 6.66 3.07 -14.64
C VAL A 134 6.62 2.42 -13.26
N ALA A 135 5.62 2.78 -12.47
CA ALA A 135 5.32 2.08 -11.23
C ALA A 135 3.97 1.39 -11.36
N VAL A 136 3.95 0.10 -11.02
CA VAL A 136 2.77 -0.78 -11.00
C VAL A 136 2.83 -1.59 -9.71
N HIS A 137 1.70 -2.01 -9.18
CA HIS A 137 1.70 -2.86 -7.99
C HIS A 137 2.44 -4.18 -8.24
N ASP A 138 2.17 -4.81 -9.39
CA ASP A 138 2.79 -6.05 -9.84
C ASP A 138 3.57 -5.82 -11.14
N ALA A 139 4.88 -6.05 -11.09
CA ALA A 139 5.81 -5.86 -12.20
C ALA A 139 5.39 -6.61 -13.48
N ARG A 140 4.65 -7.71 -13.37
CA ARG A 140 4.13 -8.47 -14.52
C ARG A 140 3.12 -7.67 -15.36
N LEU A 141 2.54 -6.62 -14.78
CA LEU A 141 1.59 -5.71 -15.44
C LEU A 141 2.29 -4.50 -16.07
N ALA A 142 3.60 -4.35 -15.89
CA ALA A 142 4.34 -3.24 -16.48
C ALA A 142 4.33 -3.36 -18.03
N PRO A 143 4.09 -2.26 -18.76
CA PRO A 143 4.14 -2.28 -20.21
C PRO A 143 5.58 -2.47 -20.70
N ASP A 144 5.73 -3.24 -21.78
CA ASP A 144 7.01 -3.40 -22.47
C ASP A 144 7.39 -2.08 -23.18
N SER A 145 8.14 -1.25 -22.46
CA SER A 145 8.44 0.14 -22.85
C SER A 145 9.91 0.52 -22.70
N GLY A 146 10.73 -0.39 -22.16
CA GLY A 146 12.12 -0.10 -21.77
C GLY A 146 12.26 0.87 -20.58
N ALA A 147 11.15 1.30 -19.97
CA ALA A 147 11.17 2.13 -18.77
C ALA A 147 11.64 1.32 -17.55
N PHE A 148 12.26 2.02 -16.58
CA PHE A 148 12.58 1.44 -15.29
C PHE A 148 11.29 1.08 -14.54
N VAL A 149 11.19 -0.13 -14.01
CA VAL A 149 9.96 -0.62 -13.34
C VAL A 149 10.11 -0.57 -11.83
N VAL A 150 9.21 0.10 -11.12
CA VAL A 150 9.11 0.03 -9.66
C VAL A 150 7.86 -0.75 -9.26
N SER A 151 8.01 -1.76 -8.41
CA SER A 151 6.91 -2.66 -8.03
C SER A 151 7.00 -3.16 -6.60
N GLY A 152 5.81 -3.41 -6.03
CA GLY A 152 5.62 -4.15 -4.79
C GLY A 152 5.25 -5.60 -5.07
N HIS A 153 4.27 -6.12 -4.32
CA HIS A 153 3.56 -7.39 -4.51
C HIS A 153 4.34 -8.68 -4.24
N ILE A 154 5.54 -8.81 -4.83
CA ILE A 154 6.38 -9.99 -4.65
C ILE A 154 7.35 -9.73 -3.50
N THR A 155 7.13 -10.39 -2.37
CA THR A 155 8.01 -10.27 -1.20
C THR A 155 9.41 -10.79 -1.53
N GLN A 156 10.43 -9.96 -1.28
CA GLN A 156 11.82 -10.32 -1.52
C GLN A 156 12.36 -11.23 -0.41
N ALA A 157 13.03 -12.33 -0.80
CA ALA A 157 13.46 -13.39 0.12
C ALA A 157 14.46 -12.91 1.19
N GLU A 158 15.31 -11.94 0.86
CA GLU A 158 16.32 -11.39 1.78
C GLU A 158 15.79 -10.24 2.65
N LEU A 159 14.50 -9.90 2.55
CA LEU A 159 13.85 -8.77 3.24
C LEU A 159 14.52 -7.42 2.95
N ILE A 160 15.22 -7.30 1.83
CA ILE A 160 15.79 -6.08 1.27
C ILE A 160 15.30 -5.92 -0.17
N PRO A 161 15.19 -4.68 -0.70
CA PRO A 161 14.71 -4.47 -2.06
C PRO A 161 15.68 -5.07 -3.08
N LYS A 162 15.13 -5.65 -4.15
CA LYS A 162 15.90 -6.15 -5.29
C LYS A 162 15.93 -5.08 -6.37
N ILE A 163 17.09 -4.44 -6.53
CA ILE A 163 17.31 -3.36 -7.50
C ILE A 163 18.23 -3.89 -8.61
N SER A 164 17.83 -3.70 -9.86
CA SER A 164 18.59 -4.03 -11.07
C SER A 164 18.74 -2.79 -11.97
N GLU A 165 19.38 -2.94 -13.12
CA GLU A 165 19.47 -1.87 -14.13
C GLU A 165 18.09 -1.43 -14.66
N THR A 166 17.08 -2.30 -14.59
CA THR A 166 15.77 -2.09 -15.20
C THR A 166 14.62 -2.08 -14.22
N SER A 167 14.84 -2.41 -12.95
CA SER A 167 13.74 -2.50 -11.98
C SER A 167 14.15 -2.31 -10.52
N ALA A 168 13.20 -1.92 -9.69
CA ALA A 168 13.25 -2.00 -8.24
C ALA A 168 12.01 -2.75 -7.72
N LEU A 169 12.22 -3.93 -7.17
CA LEU A 169 11.19 -4.72 -6.50
C LEU A 169 11.34 -4.52 -4.99
N ILE A 170 10.38 -3.83 -4.36
CA ILE A 170 10.58 -3.22 -3.05
C ILE A 170 9.65 -3.74 -1.95
N ASP A 171 8.82 -4.76 -2.23
CA ASP A 171 8.11 -5.45 -1.15
C ASP A 171 9.10 -6.28 -0.32
N THR A 172 9.36 -5.82 0.89
CA THR A 172 10.25 -6.46 1.87
C THR A 172 9.47 -7.04 3.06
N GLY A 173 8.20 -7.35 2.83
CA GLY A 173 7.39 -8.21 3.69
C GLY A 173 6.82 -7.54 4.94
N CYS A 174 6.66 -6.22 4.93
CA CYS A 174 6.00 -5.49 6.01
C CYS A 174 4.63 -6.13 6.32
N GLY A 175 4.36 -6.44 7.59
CA GLY A 175 3.12 -7.08 8.04
C GLY A 175 2.86 -8.51 7.51
N THR A 176 3.75 -9.05 6.67
CA THR A 176 3.55 -10.32 5.95
C THR A 176 4.46 -11.42 6.47
N VAL A 177 5.73 -11.10 6.72
CA VAL A 177 6.74 -12.06 7.17
C VAL A 177 7.41 -11.55 8.44
N ALA A 178 7.83 -12.48 9.30
CA ALA A 178 8.56 -12.14 10.52
C ALA A 178 9.86 -11.40 10.17
N GLY A 179 10.12 -10.27 10.84
CA GLY A 179 11.27 -9.40 10.55
C GLY A 179 11.12 -8.55 9.28
N GLY A 180 9.99 -8.65 8.57
CA GLY A 180 9.69 -7.81 7.42
C GLY A 180 9.62 -6.32 7.78
N ARG A 181 9.97 -5.47 6.82
CA ARG A 181 10.09 -4.01 7.00
C ARG A 181 9.40 -3.30 5.84
N LEU A 182 8.95 -2.06 6.06
CA LEU A 182 8.41 -1.23 4.99
C LEU A 182 9.56 -0.51 4.29
N THR A 183 9.72 -0.74 2.99
CA THR A 183 10.78 -0.10 2.19
C THR A 183 10.26 1.15 1.49
N CYS A 184 11.10 2.18 1.50
CA CYS A 184 10.99 3.34 0.63
C CYS A 184 12.19 3.38 -0.33
N PHE A 185 11.93 3.49 -1.62
CA PHE A 185 12.92 3.62 -2.69
C PHE A 185 12.79 5.00 -3.35
N VAL A 186 13.90 5.61 -3.78
CA VAL A 186 13.90 6.95 -4.39
C VAL A 186 14.46 6.91 -5.79
N TRP A 187 13.71 7.47 -6.73
CA TRP A 187 14.16 7.72 -8.10
C TRP A 187 14.53 9.19 -8.31
N PRO A 188 15.59 9.52 -9.08
CA PRO A 188 16.49 8.63 -9.83
C PRO A 188 17.75 8.18 -9.07
N THR A 189 17.90 8.53 -7.79
CA THR A 189 19.13 8.21 -7.03
C THR A 189 19.30 6.72 -6.75
N GLN A 190 18.20 5.96 -6.80
CA GLN A 190 18.11 4.54 -6.42
C GLN A 190 18.50 4.26 -4.97
N GLU A 191 18.53 5.30 -4.13
CA GLU A 191 18.68 5.17 -2.69
C GLU A 191 17.41 4.57 -2.10
N TRP A 192 17.55 3.83 -1.01
CA TRP A 192 16.43 3.26 -0.30
C TRP A 192 16.70 3.20 1.21
N TRP A 193 15.63 3.12 1.98
CA TRP A 193 15.67 2.87 3.41
C TRP A 193 14.45 2.07 3.84
N GLN A 194 14.49 1.58 5.07
CA GLN A 194 13.43 0.78 5.65
C GLN A 194 12.97 1.36 6.98
N SER A 195 11.68 1.18 7.31
CA SER A 195 11.17 1.34 8.67
C SER A 195 11.93 0.47 9.66
N ASP A 196 11.81 0.66 10.96
CA ASP A 196 12.24 -0.37 11.90
C ASP A 196 11.46 -1.68 11.68
N ALA A 197 12.01 -2.80 12.19
CA ALA A 197 11.37 -4.10 12.07
C ALA A 197 10.03 -4.13 12.83
N TRP A 198 9.06 -4.78 12.22
CA TRP A 198 7.78 -5.07 12.84
C TRP A 198 7.97 -6.07 14.00
N LEU A 199 7.44 -5.73 15.18
CA LEU A 199 7.52 -6.54 16.41
C LEU A 199 6.39 -7.58 16.50
#